data_AF-A0A2N3ERR1-F1
#
_entry.id   AF-A0A2N3ERR1-F1
#
_cell.length_a   1.000
_cell.length_b   1.000
_cell.length_c   1.000
_cell.angle_alpha   90.00
_cell.angle_beta   90.00
_cell.angle_gamma   90.00
#
_symmetry.space_group_name_H-M   'P 1'
#
loop_
_entity.id
_entity.type
_entity.pdbx_description
1 polymer ?
#
loop_
_entity_poly.entity_id
_entity_poly.type
_entity_poly.pdbx_seq_one_letter_code
_entity_poly.pdbx_strand_id
1 'polypeptide(L)'
;MRRRATITLHWLTATLLLFVLGDGGATAWLAWLYALSGLAMCALALGFGLMNGPGPKLEGAFRVAHPWLHRGLYGLIFWGTVALLSETLARPLPGPDARTLLLALVAAALIHSVFNMWRHTALGDGALRRMTPRFLHNIL
;
A
#
# COMPACT_ATOMS: atom_id res chain seq x y z
N MET A 1 -5.99 17.42 -7.66
CA MET A 1 -6.91 16.44 -7.02
C MET A 1 -6.26 15.07 -6.86
N ARG A 2 -5.72 14.45 -7.93
CA ARG A 2 -5.01 13.16 -7.92
C ARG A 2 -4.08 12.92 -6.72
N ARG A 3 -3.10 13.81 -6.47
CA ARG A 3 -2.15 13.66 -5.35
C ARG A 3 -2.85 13.51 -3.99
N ARG A 4 -3.90 14.29 -3.72
CA ARG A 4 -4.65 14.21 -2.47
C ARG A 4 -5.34 12.85 -2.36
N ALA A 5 -6.02 12.42 -3.44
CA ALA A 5 -6.65 11.11 -3.49
C ALA A 5 -5.64 9.97 -3.26
N THR A 6 -4.46 10.01 -3.88
CA THR A 6 -3.40 9.01 -3.66
C THR A 6 -2.94 8.97 -2.21
N ILE A 7 -2.69 10.13 -1.59
CA ILE A 7 -2.27 10.20 -0.18
C ILE A 7 -3.39 9.67 0.72
N THR A 8 -4.62 10.12 0.52
CA THR A 8 -5.78 9.67 1.31
C THR A 8 -5.96 8.17 1.20
N LEU A 9 -6.00 7.61 -0.02
CA LEU A 9 -6.16 6.17 -0.24
C LEU A 9 -4.98 5.35 0.31
N HIS A 10 -3.75 5.87 0.23
CA HIS A 10 -2.58 5.20 0.79
C HIS A 10 -2.71 5.01 2.30
N TRP A 11 -2.99 6.09 3.03
CA TRP A 11 -3.15 6.02 4.49
C TRP A 11 -4.41 5.27 4.90
N LEU A 12 -5.52 5.50 4.20
CA LEU A 12 -6.77 4.79 4.47
C LEU A 12 -6.60 3.27 4.27
N THR A 13 -6.01 2.83 3.17
CA THR A 13 -5.77 1.41 2.89
C THR A 13 -4.82 0.79 3.92
N ALA A 14 -3.75 1.50 4.30
CA ALA A 14 -2.82 1.04 5.33
C ALA A 14 -3.51 0.88 6.70
N THR A 15 -4.33 1.85 7.11
CA THR A 15 -5.08 1.78 8.37
C THR A 15 -6.13 0.67 8.34
N LEU A 16 -6.90 0.55 7.27
CA LEU A 16 -7.93 -0.48 7.12
C LEU A 16 -7.33 -1.89 7.08
N LEU A 17 -6.15 -2.06 6.48
CA LEU A 17 -5.41 -3.33 6.49
C LEU A 17 -5.16 -3.82 7.92
N LEU A 18 -4.69 -2.92 8.80
CA LEU A 18 -4.44 -3.25 10.21
C LEU A 18 -5.74 -3.62 10.94
N PHE A 19 -6.83 -2.90 10.69
CA PHE A 19 -8.12 -3.22 11.31
C PHE A 19 -8.69 -4.56 10.83
N VAL A 20 -8.68 -4.84 9.52
CA VAL A 20 -9.15 -6.12 8.98
C VAL A 20 -8.37 -7.29 9.57
N LEU A 21 -7.04 -7.17 9.67
CA LEU A 21 -6.20 -8.22 10.26
C LEU A 21 -6.41 -8.35 11.77
N GLY A 22 -6.57 -7.23 12.48
CA GLY A 22 -6.80 -7.20 13.93
C GLY A 22 -8.15 -7.79 14.34
N ASP A 23 -9.19 -7.55 13.55
CA ASP A 23 -10.53 -8.14 13.73
C ASP A 23 -10.60 -9.61 13.27
N GLY A 24 -9.54 -10.12 12.64
CA GLY A 24 -9.48 -11.48 12.13
C GLY A 24 -10.41 -11.75 10.94
N GLY A 25 -10.94 -10.71 10.31
CA GLY A 25 -11.92 -10.81 9.21
C GLY A 25 -13.34 -11.11 9.66
N ALA A 26 -13.67 -10.95 10.95
CA ALA A 26 -15.01 -11.23 11.47
C ALA A 26 -16.08 -10.24 10.93
N THR A 27 -15.67 -9.01 10.63
CA THR A 27 -16.56 -7.91 10.31
C THR A 27 -16.64 -7.67 8.80
N ALA A 28 -17.77 -8.07 8.19
CA ALA A 28 -17.97 -7.97 6.74
C ALA A 28 -17.80 -6.54 6.19
N TRP A 29 -18.43 -5.54 6.81
CA TRP A 29 -18.36 -4.16 6.30
C TRP A 29 -16.93 -3.62 6.29
N LEU A 30 -16.09 -4.06 7.23
CA LEU A 30 -14.69 -3.65 7.33
C LEU A 30 -13.86 -4.28 6.19
N ALA A 31 -14.11 -5.56 5.87
CA ALA A 31 -13.51 -6.24 4.73
C ALA A 31 -13.88 -5.54 3.41
N TRP A 32 -15.15 -5.19 3.22
CA TRP A 32 -15.62 -4.44 2.05
C TRP A 32 -14.97 -3.06 1.96
N LEU A 33 -14.90 -2.31 3.06
CA LEU A 33 -14.30 -0.98 3.08
C LEU A 33 -12.81 -1.02 2.71
N TYR A 34 -12.06 -1.97 3.28
CA TYR A 34 -10.66 -2.20 2.90
C TYR A 34 -10.53 -2.54 1.42
N ALA A 35 -11.33 -3.49 0.93
CA ALA A 35 -11.24 -3.94 -0.44
C ALA A 35 -11.55 -2.84 -1.45
N LEU A 36 -12.63 -2.07 -1.22
CA LEU A 36 -12.97 -0.94 -2.07
C LEU A 36 -11.89 0.14 -2.05
N SER A 37 -11.30 0.43 -0.88
CA SER A 37 -10.18 1.40 -0.77
C SER A 37 -8.96 0.93 -1.56
N GLY A 38 -8.53 -0.31 -1.40
CA GLY A 38 -7.36 -0.85 -2.10
C GLY A 38 -7.59 -0.98 -3.62
N LEU A 39 -8.79 -1.41 -4.05
CA LEU A 39 -9.16 -1.44 -5.45
C LEU A 39 -9.20 -0.04 -6.08
N ALA A 40 -9.75 0.95 -5.36
CA ALA A 40 -9.74 2.34 -5.83
C ALA A 40 -8.30 2.88 -5.95
N MET A 41 -7.41 2.51 -5.03
CA MET A 41 -5.99 2.86 -5.11
C MET A 41 -5.32 2.22 -6.34
N CYS A 42 -5.58 0.94 -6.60
CA CYS A 42 -5.07 0.25 -7.79
C CYS A 42 -5.65 0.83 -9.09
N ALA A 43 -6.94 1.15 -9.12
CA ALA A 43 -7.59 1.78 -10.28
C ALA A 43 -6.98 3.16 -10.59
N LEU A 44 -6.71 3.97 -9.56
CA LEU A 44 -6.04 5.26 -9.72
C LEU A 44 -4.62 5.08 -10.31
N ALA A 45 -3.89 4.07 -9.86
CA ALA A 45 -2.56 3.75 -10.37
C ALA A 45 -2.57 3.23 -11.80
N LEU A 46 -3.55 2.39 -12.17
CA LEU A 46 -3.71 1.90 -13.55
C LEU A 46 -4.10 3.04 -14.50
N GLY A 47 -5.04 3.89 -14.12
CA GLY A 47 -5.54 4.96 -14.98
C GLY A 47 -4.55 6.13 -15.16
N PHE A 48 -3.74 6.45 -14.15
CA PHE A 48 -2.87 7.62 -14.19
C PHE A 48 -1.37 7.32 -14.03
N GLY A 49 -1.01 6.05 -13.86
CA GLY A 49 0.33 5.63 -13.48
C GLY A 49 0.61 5.82 -11.98
N LEU A 50 1.69 5.20 -11.52
CA LEU A 50 2.10 5.27 -10.12
C LEU A 50 2.80 6.60 -9.80
N MET A 51 2.46 7.21 -8.65
CA MET A 51 3.06 8.47 -8.17
C MET A 51 4.30 8.25 -7.28
N ASN A 52 5.11 7.25 -7.60
CA ASN A 52 6.20 6.75 -6.75
C ASN A 52 7.55 6.82 -7.49
N GLY A 53 7.96 8.02 -7.87
CA GLY A 53 9.28 8.21 -8.49
C GLY A 53 10.43 7.91 -7.50
N PRO A 54 11.54 7.31 -7.96
CA PRO A 54 12.74 7.20 -7.15
C PRO A 54 13.20 8.62 -6.74
N GLY A 55 13.78 8.74 -5.56
CA GLY A 55 14.32 10.01 -5.09
C GLY A 55 15.54 10.43 -5.92
N PRO A 56 15.84 11.74 -6.00
CA PRO A 56 16.97 12.23 -6.78
C PRO A 56 18.30 11.60 -6.37
N LYS A 57 18.46 11.28 -5.07
CA LYS A 57 19.67 10.70 -4.47
C LYS A 57 19.68 9.17 -4.40
N LEU A 58 18.61 8.50 -4.84
CA LEU A 58 18.59 7.05 -4.91
C LEU A 58 19.34 6.61 -6.17
N GLU A 59 20.32 5.73 -6.07
CA GLU A 59 21.18 5.33 -7.19
C GLU A 59 21.36 3.81 -7.27
N GLY A 60 22.06 3.35 -8.32
CA GLY A 60 22.44 1.95 -8.50
C GLY A 60 21.27 0.96 -8.49
N ALA A 61 21.50 -0.21 -7.89
CA ALA A 61 20.53 -1.30 -7.84
C ALA A 61 19.20 -0.90 -7.19
N PHE A 62 19.22 -0.06 -6.14
CA PHE A 62 17.99 0.38 -5.48
C PHE A 62 17.11 1.26 -6.37
N ARG A 63 17.71 2.12 -7.21
CA ARG A 63 16.95 2.92 -8.19
C ARG A 63 16.28 2.00 -9.22
N VAL A 64 16.98 0.98 -9.71
CA VAL A 64 16.45 0.03 -10.70
C VAL A 64 15.33 -0.83 -10.10
N ALA A 65 15.49 -1.29 -8.86
CA ALA A 65 14.50 -2.11 -8.16
C ALA A 65 13.24 -1.32 -7.76
N HIS A 66 13.37 -0.02 -7.48
CA HIS A 66 12.29 0.84 -6.97
C HIS A 66 10.93 0.68 -7.68
N PRO A 67 10.82 0.84 -9.02
CA PRO A 67 9.53 0.71 -9.69
C PRO A 67 8.94 -0.70 -9.59
N TRP A 68 9.76 -1.74 -9.61
CA TRP A 68 9.32 -3.13 -9.52
C TRP A 68 8.81 -3.48 -8.13
N LEU A 69 9.50 -3.04 -7.08
CA LEU A 69 9.06 -3.24 -5.70
C LEU A 69 7.70 -2.59 -5.44
N HIS A 70 7.47 -1.40 -5.98
CA HIS A 70 6.17 -0.75 -5.82
C HIS A 70 5.07 -1.41 -6.66
N ARG A 71 5.38 -1.88 -7.88
CA ARG A 71 4.42 -2.67 -8.67
C ARG A 71 4.06 -3.97 -7.95
N GLY A 72 5.03 -4.62 -7.31
CA GLY A 72 4.79 -5.79 -6.45
C GLY A 72 3.84 -5.49 -5.30
N LEU A 73 4.03 -4.37 -4.59
CA LEU A 73 3.10 -3.93 -3.54
C LEU A 73 1.68 -3.69 -4.07
N TYR A 74 1.54 -3.02 -5.23
CA TYR A 74 0.22 -2.83 -5.84
C TYR A 74 -0.40 -4.16 -6.31
N GLY A 75 0.42 -5.11 -6.77
CA GLY A 75 -0.01 -6.47 -7.07
C GLY A 75 -0.55 -7.19 -5.83
N LEU A 76 0.15 -7.08 -4.70
CA LEU A 76 -0.30 -7.64 -3.41
C LEU A 76 -1.58 -6.97 -2.90
N ILE A 77 -1.71 -5.64 -3.03
CA ILE A 77 -2.95 -4.93 -2.69
C ILE A 77 -4.09 -5.44 -3.57
N PHE A 78 -3.91 -5.47 -4.89
CA PHE A 78 -4.93 -5.94 -5.82
C PHE A 78 -5.36 -7.37 -5.51
N TRP A 79 -4.40 -8.29 -5.41
CA TRP A 79 -4.70 -9.69 -5.18
C TRP A 79 -5.32 -9.93 -3.80
N GLY A 80 -4.79 -9.31 -2.74
CA GLY A 80 -5.34 -9.42 -1.39
C GLY A 80 -6.76 -8.86 -1.26
N THR A 81 -7.06 -7.75 -1.94
CA THR A 81 -8.42 -7.17 -1.94
C THR A 81 -9.42 -8.02 -2.74
N VAL A 82 -9.01 -8.55 -3.89
CA VAL A 82 -9.83 -9.45 -4.70
C VAL A 82 -10.09 -10.77 -3.99
N ALA A 83 -9.06 -11.39 -3.41
CA ALA A 83 -9.20 -12.60 -2.61
C ALA A 83 -10.15 -12.38 -1.43
N LEU A 84 -9.98 -11.29 -0.67
CA LEU A 84 -10.85 -10.98 0.47
C LEU A 84 -12.32 -10.82 0.05
N LEU A 85 -12.60 -10.07 -1.02
CA LEU A 85 -13.98 -9.94 -1.52
C LEU A 85 -14.55 -11.29 -1.96
N SER A 86 -13.75 -12.08 -2.68
CA SER A 86 -14.17 -13.40 -3.14
C SER A 86 -14.56 -14.32 -1.98
N GLU A 87 -13.81 -14.30 -0.89
CA GLU A 87 -14.12 -15.04 0.34
C GLU A 87 -15.37 -14.52 1.03
N THR A 88 -15.56 -13.19 1.12
CA THR A 88 -16.80 -12.61 1.70
C THR A 88 -18.06 -12.95 0.91
N LEU A 89 -17.89 -13.30 -0.37
CA LEU A 89 -18.96 -13.75 -1.27
C LEU A 89 -19.09 -15.28 -1.32
N ALA A 90 -18.39 -16.02 -0.45
CA ALA A 90 -18.32 -17.47 -0.42
C ALA A 90 -17.87 -18.10 -1.76
N ARG A 91 -16.98 -17.41 -2.48
CA ARG A 91 -16.41 -17.84 -3.77
C ARG A 91 -14.88 -17.74 -3.73
N PRO A 92 -14.20 -18.54 -2.89
CA PRO A 92 -12.75 -18.46 -2.76
C PRO A 92 -12.07 -18.72 -4.11
N LEU A 93 -11.06 -17.92 -4.41
CA LEU A 93 -10.22 -18.08 -5.60
C LEU A 93 -9.17 -19.17 -5.38
N PRO A 94 -8.66 -19.82 -6.44
CA PRO A 94 -7.53 -20.73 -6.32
C PRO A 94 -6.28 -19.95 -5.87
N GLY A 95 -5.49 -20.55 -4.98
CA GLY A 95 -4.24 -19.97 -4.47
C GLY A 95 -4.27 -19.74 -2.95
N PRO A 96 -3.39 -18.85 -2.44
CA PRO A 96 -3.37 -18.50 -1.03
C PRO A 96 -4.67 -17.82 -0.59
N ASP A 97 -5.12 -18.12 0.63
CA ASP A 97 -6.24 -17.41 1.25
C ASP A 97 -5.94 -15.91 1.45
N ALA A 98 -7.01 -15.12 1.61
CA ALA A 98 -6.90 -13.68 1.77
C ALA A 98 -6.04 -13.30 2.98
N ARG A 99 -6.17 -14.01 4.12
CA ARG A 99 -5.41 -13.70 5.33
C ARG A 99 -3.91 -13.81 5.08
N THR A 100 -3.47 -14.87 4.42
CA THR A 100 -2.07 -15.07 4.01
C THR A 100 -1.56 -13.91 3.15
N LEU A 101 -2.35 -13.49 2.16
CA LEU A 101 -2.00 -12.37 1.28
C LEU A 101 -1.93 -11.03 2.03
N LEU A 102 -2.86 -10.78 2.95
CA LEU A 102 -2.88 -9.56 3.77
C LEU A 102 -1.70 -9.53 4.74
N LEU A 103 -1.32 -10.65 5.34
CA LEU A 103 -0.12 -10.75 6.17
C LEU A 103 1.15 -10.51 5.36
N ALA A 104 1.25 -11.09 4.16
CA ALA A 104 2.36 -10.82 3.24
C ALA A 104 2.42 -9.34 2.84
N LEU A 105 1.26 -8.71 2.60
CA LEU A 105 1.16 -7.28 2.31
C LEU A 105 1.62 -6.42 3.51
N VAL A 106 1.25 -6.76 4.74
CA VAL A 106 1.76 -6.05 5.94
C VAL A 106 3.28 -6.19 6.04
N ALA A 107 3.82 -7.39 5.87
CA ALA A 107 5.28 -7.59 5.91
C ALA A 107 6.00 -6.75 4.84
N ALA A 108 5.48 -6.74 3.61
CA ALA A 108 6.01 -5.93 2.53
C ALA A 108 5.86 -4.41 2.79
N ALA A 109 4.74 -3.99 3.39
CA ALA A 109 4.49 -2.60 3.77
C ALA A 109 5.42 -2.12 4.89
N LEU A 110 5.79 -2.98 5.83
CA LEU A 110 6.78 -2.67 6.86
C LEU A 110 8.17 -2.46 6.23
N ILE A 111 8.61 -3.36 5.36
CA ILE A 111 9.88 -3.21 4.62
C ILE A 111 9.86 -1.92 3.80
N HIS A 112 8.76 -1.64 3.10
CA HIS A 112 8.55 -0.40 2.36
C HIS A 112 8.65 0.85 3.26
N SER A 113 8.08 0.80 4.45
CA SER A 113 8.10 1.91 5.40
C SER A 113 9.51 2.16 5.92
N VAL A 114 10.23 1.10 6.32
CA VAL A 114 11.64 1.17 6.74
C VAL A 114 12.51 1.73 5.63
N PHE A 115 12.33 1.27 4.39
CA PHE A 115 13.07 1.78 3.23
C PHE A 115 12.85 3.28 3.01
N ASN A 116 11.60 3.76 3.09
CA ASN A 116 11.32 5.19 2.92
C ASN A 116 11.80 6.03 4.11
N MET A 117 11.80 5.48 5.32
CA MET A 117 12.41 6.11 6.49
C MET A 117 13.92 6.28 6.28
N TRP A 118 14.61 5.19 5.90
CA TRP A 118 16.05 5.24 5.59
C TRP A 118 16.37 6.24 4.47
N ARG A 119 15.58 6.29 3.39
CA ARG A 119 15.76 7.31 2.34
C ARG A 119 15.61 8.73 2.86
N HIS A 120 14.65 8.94 3.75
CA HIS A 120 14.41 10.25 4.34
C HIS A 120 15.55 10.67 5.29
N THR A 121 16.05 9.76 6.13
CA THR A 121 17.06 10.08 7.14
C THR A 121 18.50 9.99 6.64
N ALA A 122 18.86 8.93 5.90
CA ALA A 122 20.23 8.68 5.44
C ALA A 122 20.54 9.38 4.10
N LEU A 123 19.61 9.36 3.14
CA LEU A 123 19.82 10.05 1.87
C LEU A 123 19.36 11.52 1.94
N GLY A 124 18.37 11.84 2.76
CA GLY A 124 17.80 13.20 2.81
C GLY A 124 17.15 13.57 1.47
N ASP A 125 16.42 12.63 0.85
CA ASP A 125 15.76 12.82 -0.44
C ASP A 125 14.28 13.25 -0.31
N GLY A 126 13.80 13.38 0.92
CA GLY A 126 12.43 13.81 1.26
C GLY A 126 11.34 12.81 0.88
N ALA A 127 11.68 11.52 0.68
CA ALA A 127 10.71 10.48 0.29
C ALA A 127 9.47 10.46 1.19
N LEU A 128 9.68 10.53 2.51
CA LEU A 128 8.61 10.44 3.50
C LEU A 128 7.65 11.65 3.40
N ARG A 129 8.19 12.88 3.28
CA ARG A 129 7.39 14.11 3.12
C ARG A 129 6.48 14.10 1.89
N ARG A 130 6.78 13.30 0.85
CA ARG A 130 5.94 13.20 -0.35
C ARG A 130 4.60 12.53 -0.08
N MET A 131 4.55 11.56 0.83
CA MET A 131 3.35 10.77 1.14
C MET A 131 2.76 11.12 2.51
N THR A 132 3.51 11.73 3.42
CA THR A 132 2.98 12.16 4.72
C THR A 132 2.11 13.42 4.60
N PRO A 133 0.94 13.49 5.29
CA PRO A 133 0.14 14.70 5.43
C PRO A 133 0.95 15.89 5.98
N ARG A 134 0.64 17.10 5.50
CA ARG A 134 1.40 18.32 5.84
C ARG A 134 1.47 18.62 7.32
N PHE A 135 0.41 18.33 8.09
CA PHE A 135 0.38 18.61 9.53
C PHE A 135 1.38 17.77 10.32
N LEU A 136 1.88 16.66 9.76
CA LEU A 136 2.92 15.83 10.37
C LEU A 136 4.33 16.23 9.92
N HIS A 137 4.50 17.22 9.03
CA HIS A 137 5.84 17.56 8.50
C HIS A 137 6.79 18.14 9.55
N ASN A 138 6.27 18.63 10.67
CA ASN A 138 7.07 19.22 11.74
C ASN A 138 7.79 18.17 12.60
N ILE A 139 7.36 16.90 12.55
CA ILE A 139 8.00 15.79 13.25
C ILE A 139 8.86 14.92 12.31
N LEU A 140 9.06 15.37 11.05
CA LEU A 140 9.80 14.68 9.99
C LEU A 140 11.12 15.35 9.63
#